data_AF-A0A7Y9MUJ9-F1
#
_entry.id   AF-A0A7Y9MUJ9-F1
#
_cell.length_a   1.000
_cell.length_b   1.000
_cell.length_c   1.000
_cell.angle_alpha   90.00
_cell.angle_beta   90.00
_cell.angle_gamma   90.00
#
_symmetry.space_group_name_H-M   'P 1'
#
loop_
_entity.id
_entity.type
_entity.pdbx_description
1 polymer ?
#
loop_
_entity_poly.entity_id
_entity_poly.type
_entity_poly.pdbx_seq_one_letter_code
_entity_poly.pdbx_strand_id
1 'polypeptide(L)'
;MLSFIKSPRIDRIYYADIFRINTKICVILGHGKSTAARIAANQEGENDLARDSVAIDEVGGVLEAGYDLGGYGAYADPSSTLHAMHPVSKMIYCLSPEQTNEIQARNTLVKCSPSHMAQLAVTYPYPATVAQYVCTPTEMEMYSSASGRAQILEHLFLQTRFSDTYLMPFTSSVEEKAAIYRHEV
;
A
#
# COMPACT_ATOMS: atom_id res chain seq x y z
N MET A 1 -30.24 -6.41 6.67
CA MET A 1 -29.04 -6.59 7.52
C MET A 1 -27.87 -6.74 6.56
N LEU A 2 -26.87 -5.85 6.62
CA LEU A 2 -25.66 -6.03 5.81
C LEU A 2 -24.93 -7.25 6.34
N SER A 3 -24.73 -8.27 5.50
CA SER A 3 -23.98 -9.47 5.85
C SER A 3 -22.61 -9.37 5.20
N PHE A 4 -21.57 -9.36 6.02
CA PHE A 4 -20.18 -9.31 5.59
C PHE A 4 -19.47 -10.60 6.00
N ILE A 5 -18.53 -11.05 5.15
CA ILE A 5 -17.62 -12.15 5.41
C ILE A 5 -16.24 -11.54 5.69
N LYS A 6 -15.57 -12.00 6.75
CA LYS A 6 -14.24 -11.54 7.14
C LYS A 6 -13.22 -11.83 6.03
N SER A 7 -12.39 -10.84 5.69
CA SER A 7 -11.30 -11.05 4.75
C SER A 7 -10.23 -12.00 5.33
N PRO A 8 -9.66 -12.93 4.54
CA PRO A 8 -8.53 -13.74 4.98
C PRO A 8 -7.24 -12.92 5.14
N ARG A 9 -7.19 -11.68 4.63
CA ARG A 9 -6.03 -10.77 4.66
C ARG A 9 -6.17 -9.64 5.67
N ILE A 10 -7.09 -9.78 6.61
CA ILE A 10 -7.44 -8.74 7.58
C ILE A 10 -6.27 -8.33 8.48
N ASP A 11 -5.25 -9.15 8.63
CA ASP A 11 -4.06 -8.86 9.44
C ASP A 11 -2.99 -8.06 8.68
N ARG A 12 -3.14 -7.89 7.36
CA ARG A 12 -2.11 -7.36 6.45
C ARG A 12 -2.64 -6.25 5.52
N ILE A 13 -3.51 -5.39 6.04
CA ILE A 13 -4.07 -4.23 5.33
C ILE A 13 -3.37 -2.93 5.76
N TYR A 14 -2.94 -2.15 4.77
CA TYR A 14 -2.13 -0.94 4.94
C TYR A 14 -2.76 0.25 4.23
N TYR A 15 -2.52 1.45 4.78
CA TYR A 15 -2.98 2.70 4.17
C TYR A 15 -2.08 3.04 2.98
N ALA A 16 -2.49 2.56 1.81
CA ALA A 16 -1.71 2.63 0.59
C ALA A 16 -2.62 2.76 -0.63
N ASP A 17 -2.03 3.16 -1.74
CA ASP A 17 -2.65 3.09 -3.05
C ASP A 17 -1.86 2.15 -3.96
N ILE A 18 -2.53 1.58 -4.94
CA ILE A 18 -1.91 0.75 -5.98
C ILE A 18 -2.14 1.43 -7.32
N PHE A 19 -1.04 1.74 -8.00
CA PHE A 19 -1.08 2.28 -9.35
C PHE A 19 -0.19 1.47 -10.28
N ARG A 20 -0.64 1.30 -11.52
CA ARG A 20 0.24 0.92 -12.62
C ARG A 20 0.87 2.19 -13.18
N ILE A 21 2.19 2.30 -13.04
CA ILE A 21 2.96 3.41 -13.61
C ILE A 21 3.93 2.77 -14.60
N ASN A 22 3.88 3.23 -15.85
CA ASN A 22 4.50 2.53 -16.98
C ASN A 22 4.00 1.07 -17.06
N THR A 23 4.86 0.08 -16.85
CA THR A 23 4.51 -1.35 -16.83
C THR A 23 4.61 -1.98 -15.44
N LYS A 24 4.85 -1.17 -14.40
CA LYS A 24 5.12 -1.62 -13.03
C LYS A 24 3.93 -1.35 -12.13
N ILE A 25 3.62 -2.33 -11.28
CA ILE A 25 2.62 -2.17 -10.22
C ILE A 25 3.33 -1.63 -8.98
N CYS A 26 2.92 -0.45 -8.54
CA CYS A 26 3.51 0.26 -7.40
C CYS A 26 2.51 0.33 -6.26
N VAL A 27 2.92 -0.12 -5.08
CA VAL A 27 2.23 0.19 -3.82
C VAL A 27 2.82 1.47 -3.26
N ILE A 28 2.01 2.50 -3.11
CA ILE A 28 2.45 3.83 -2.72
C ILE A 28 1.79 4.22 -1.40
N LEU A 29 2.62 4.54 -0.42
CA LEU A 29 2.22 4.87 0.95
C LEU A 29 2.62 6.32 1.26
N GLY A 30 2.16 6.82 2.40
CA GLY A 30 2.66 8.08 2.96
C GLY A 30 2.00 9.35 2.41
N HIS A 31 2.70 10.47 2.56
CA HIS A 31 2.17 11.81 2.37
C HIS A 31 1.95 12.19 0.89
N GLY A 32 0.74 12.65 0.55
CA GLY A 32 0.43 13.21 -0.77
C GLY A 32 0.65 12.22 -1.93
N LYS A 33 0.28 10.95 -1.70
CA LYS A 33 0.49 9.80 -2.60
C LYS A 33 -0.45 9.80 -3.82
N SER A 34 -1.76 9.98 -3.60
CA SER A 34 -2.81 9.63 -4.57
C SER A 34 -2.81 10.49 -5.83
N THR A 35 -2.78 11.82 -5.69
CA THR A 35 -2.87 12.73 -6.84
C THR A 35 -1.64 12.62 -7.74
N ALA A 36 -0.44 12.52 -7.15
CA ALA A 36 0.81 12.40 -7.91
C ALA A 36 0.88 11.07 -8.66
N ALA A 37 0.52 9.96 -7.99
CA ALA A 37 0.49 8.64 -8.62
C ALA A 37 -0.51 8.58 -9.77
N ARG A 38 -1.70 9.18 -9.61
CA ARG A 38 -2.70 9.29 -10.68
C ARG A 38 -2.18 10.08 -11.88
N ILE A 39 -1.48 11.19 -11.66
CA ILE A 39 -0.86 11.95 -12.76
C ILE A 39 0.22 11.09 -13.44
N ALA A 40 1.08 10.41 -12.67
CA ALA A 40 2.13 9.55 -13.20
C ALA A 40 1.56 8.39 -14.05
N ALA A 41 0.41 7.86 -13.67
CA ALA A 41 -0.35 6.81 -14.36
C ALA A 41 -1.21 7.31 -15.54
N ASN A 42 -0.88 8.49 -16.11
CA ASN A 42 -1.61 9.14 -17.21
C ASN A 42 -3.09 9.44 -16.93
N GLN A 43 -3.52 9.40 -15.66
CA GLN A 43 -4.91 9.58 -15.23
C GLN A 43 -5.89 8.56 -15.83
N GLU A 44 -5.39 7.42 -16.30
CA GLU A 44 -6.21 6.34 -16.85
C GLU A 44 -6.76 5.46 -15.73
N GLY A 45 -8.09 5.22 -15.73
CA GLY A 45 -8.75 4.46 -14.68
C GLY A 45 -8.26 3.02 -14.56
N GLU A 46 -7.83 2.40 -15.65
CA GLU A 46 -7.26 1.04 -15.64
C GLU A 46 -5.90 0.93 -14.92
N ASN A 47 -5.23 2.06 -14.70
CA ASN A 47 -3.96 2.15 -14.00
C ASN A 47 -4.14 2.57 -12.53
N ASP A 48 -5.36 2.88 -12.10
CA ASP A 48 -5.76 3.19 -10.73
C ASP A 48 -6.41 1.95 -10.10
N LEU A 49 -5.58 1.09 -9.52
CA LEU A 49 -5.99 -0.28 -9.17
C LEU A 49 -6.66 -0.36 -7.80
N ALA A 50 -6.18 0.43 -6.82
CA ALA A 50 -6.74 0.49 -5.48
C ALA A 50 -6.30 1.75 -4.74
N ARG A 51 -7.08 2.19 -3.75
CA ARG A 51 -6.71 3.34 -2.90
C ARG A 51 -7.13 3.15 -1.46
N ASP A 52 -6.39 3.81 -0.58
CA ASP A 52 -6.60 3.97 0.86
C ASP A 52 -6.63 2.68 1.71
N SER A 53 -7.03 1.53 1.17
CA SER A 53 -7.14 0.27 1.91
C SER A 53 -6.66 -0.89 1.03
N VAL A 54 -5.42 -1.33 1.29
CA VAL A 54 -4.71 -2.30 0.45
C VAL A 54 -4.21 -3.45 1.30
N ALA A 55 -4.67 -4.65 0.99
CA ALA A 55 -4.06 -5.88 1.49
C ALA A 55 -2.76 -6.15 0.73
N ILE A 56 -1.72 -6.55 1.45
CA ILE A 56 -0.45 -7.04 0.88
C ILE A 56 -0.27 -8.48 1.31
N ASP A 57 0.00 -9.37 0.38
CA ASP A 57 0.04 -10.81 0.63
C ASP A 57 1.16 -11.49 -0.15
N GLU A 58 1.47 -12.73 0.21
CA GLU A 58 2.39 -13.59 -0.53
C GLU A 58 1.60 -14.71 -1.23
N VAL A 59 1.80 -14.84 -2.54
CA VAL A 59 1.19 -15.90 -3.35
C VAL A 59 2.27 -16.52 -4.25
N GLY A 60 2.65 -17.76 -3.95
CA GLY A 60 3.60 -18.51 -4.79
C GLY A 60 5.00 -17.91 -4.84
N GLY A 61 5.44 -17.28 -3.75
CA GLY A 61 6.71 -16.57 -3.60
C GLY A 61 6.70 -15.14 -4.16
N VAL A 62 5.55 -14.64 -4.62
CA VAL A 62 5.39 -13.31 -5.18
C VAL A 62 4.65 -12.42 -4.20
N LEU A 63 5.14 -11.19 -4.00
CA LEU A 63 4.43 -10.18 -3.24
C LEU A 63 3.31 -9.62 -4.10
N GLU A 64 2.08 -9.74 -3.65
CA GLU A 64 0.90 -9.21 -4.34
C GLU A 64 0.17 -8.20 -3.46
N ALA A 65 -0.57 -7.28 -4.09
CA ALA A 65 -1.41 -6.33 -3.40
C ALA A 65 -2.74 -6.14 -4.10
N GLY A 66 -3.79 -5.88 -3.32
CA GLY A 66 -5.14 -5.66 -3.84
C GLY A 66 -6.01 -4.85 -2.87
N TYR A 67 -7.10 -4.30 -3.38
CA TYR A 67 -8.04 -3.54 -2.55
C TYR A 67 -8.76 -4.44 -1.55
N ASP A 68 -8.74 -4.06 -0.27
CA ASP A 68 -9.41 -4.82 0.80
C ASP A 68 -9.83 -3.91 1.94
N LEU A 69 -11.11 -3.97 2.33
CA LEU A 69 -11.67 -3.21 3.45
C LEU A 69 -11.76 -4.02 4.76
N GLY A 70 -11.22 -5.24 4.80
CA GLY A 70 -11.27 -6.16 5.93
C GLY A 70 -12.48 -7.08 5.92
N GLY A 71 -13.37 -6.95 4.94
CA GLY A 71 -14.48 -7.85 4.72
C GLY A 71 -15.19 -7.58 3.40
N TYR A 72 -15.92 -8.59 2.93
CA TYR A 72 -16.64 -8.57 1.66
C TYR A 72 -18.13 -8.76 1.91
N GLY A 73 -18.97 -8.16 1.07
CA GLY A 73 -20.40 -8.46 1.12
C GLY A 73 -20.61 -9.96 0.90
N ALA A 74 -21.52 -10.59 1.64
CA ALA A 74 -21.81 -12.03 1.53
C ALA A 74 -22.28 -12.46 0.11
N TYR A 75 -22.72 -11.48 -0.69
CA TYR A 75 -23.14 -11.65 -2.08
C TYR A 75 -22.23 -10.89 -3.05
N ALA A 76 -20.99 -10.62 -2.66
CA ALA A 76 -20.01 -9.99 -3.54
C ALA A 76 -19.87 -10.84 -4.82
N ASP A 77 -19.92 -10.17 -5.97
CA ASP A 77 -19.78 -10.81 -7.27
C ASP A 77 -18.39 -11.47 -7.36
N PRO A 78 -18.30 -12.81 -7.46
CA PRO A 78 -17.03 -13.52 -7.56
C PRO A 78 -16.24 -13.16 -8.83
N SER A 79 -16.91 -12.59 -9.85
CA SER A 79 -16.27 -12.14 -11.09
C SER A 79 -15.74 -10.70 -11.03
N SER A 80 -16.00 -9.99 -9.93
CA SER A 80 -15.51 -8.63 -9.73
C SER A 80 -13.98 -8.60 -9.63
N THR A 81 -13.35 -7.76 -10.45
CA THR A 81 -11.91 -7.52 -10.41
C THR A 81 -11.52 -6.48 -9.34
N LEU A 82 -12.47 -5.93 -8.59
CA LEU A 82 -12.21 -4.91 -7.58
C LEU A 82 -11.19 -5.38 -6.53
N HIS A 83 -11.28 -6.64 -6.12
CA HIS A 83 -10.41 -7.26 -5.12
C HIS A 83 -9.30 -8.11 -5.75
N ALA A 84 -9.01 -7.91 -7.04
CA ALA A 84 -7.94 -8.61 -7.71
C ALA A 84 -6.59 -8.29 -7.04
N MET A 85 -5.77 -9.33 -6.89
CA MET A 85 -4.41 -9.20 -6.41
C MET A 85 -3.48 -8.96 -7.61
N HIS A 86 -2.51 -8.08 -7.42
CA HIS A 86 -1.58 -7.67 -8.46
C HIS A 86 -0.13 -7.86 -7.99
N PRO A 87 0.76 -8.46 -8.81
CA PRO A 87 2.16 -8.66 -8.44
C PRO A 87 2.87 -7.31 -8.31
N VAL A 88 3.37 -7.05 -7.10
CA VAL A 88 4.01 -5.78 -6.74
C VAL A 88 5.40 -5.73 -7.33
N SER A 89 5.69 -4.66 -8.07
CA SER A 89 7.02 -4.38 -8.60
C SER A 89 7.83 -3.47 -7.68
N LYS A 90 7.18 -2.50 -7.03
CA LYS A 90 7.83 -1.52 -6.14
C LYS A 90 6.92 -1.14 -4.99
N MET A 91 7.51 -0.90 -3.82
CA MET A 91 6.85 -0.21 -2.71
C MET A 91 7.54 1.13 -2.46
N ILE A 92 6.75 2.19 -2.42
CA ILE A 92 7.26 3.57 -2.31
C ILE A 92 6.58 4.26 -1.14
N TYR A 93 7.36 4.76 -0.19
CA TYR A 93 6.84 5.55 0.92
C TYR A 93 7.10 7.05 0.68
N CYS A 94 6.04 7.84 0.56
CA CYS A 94 6.13 9.29 0.42
C CYS A 94 6.40 9.94 1.77
N LEU A 95 7.57 10.54 1.90
CA LEU A 95 7.97 11.24 3.11
C LEU A 95 7.19 12.54 3.29
N SER A 96 6.94 12.90 4.55
CA SER A 96 6.50 14.24 4.91
C SER A 96 7.64 15.26 4.70
N PRO A 97 7.35 16.57 4.69
CA PRO A 97 8.37 17.61 4.68
C PRO A 97 9.43 17.43 5.78
N GLU A 98 9.00 17.08 6.99
CA GLU A 98 9.86 16.89 8.16
C GLU A 98 10.81 15.70 7.94
N GLN A 99 10.27 14.54 7.56
CA GLN A 99 11.06 13.33 7.29
C GLN A 99 12.04 13.53 6.13
N THR A 100 11.69 14.36 5.13
CA THR A 100 12.56 14.64 3.98
C THR A 100 13.82 15.40 4.39
N ASN A 101 13.71 16.30 5.38
CA ASN A 101 14.86 17.07 5.86
C ASN A 101 15.93 16.18 6.52
N GLU A 102 15.55 15.01 7.03
CA GLU A 102 16.47 14.07 7.71
C GLU A 102 17.37 13.32 6.71
N ILE A 103 16.90 13.04 5.50
CA ILE A 103 17.63 12.21 4.52
C ILE A 103 18.41 13.02 3.48
N GLN A 104 18.24 14.34 3.43
CA GLN A 104 18.92 15.30 2.53
C GLN A 104 18.86 14.99 1.02
N ALA A 105 18.06 14.00 0.59
CA ALA A 105 17.83 13.70 -0.81
C ALA A 105 16.64 14.51 -1.35
N ARG A 106 16.76 14.99 -2.58
CA ARG A 106 15.71 15.69 -3.30
C ARG A 106 15.62 15.15 -4.71
N ASN A 107 14.41 15.10 -5.25
CA ASN A 107 14.13 14.83 -6.66
C ASN A 107 14.50 13.43 -7.18
N THR A 108 14.65 12.42 -6.33
CA THR A 108 14.88 11.03 -6.74
C THR A 108 14.37 10.03 -5.71
N LEU A 109 14.06 8.80 -6.12
CA LEU A 109 13.71 7.73 -5.19
C LEU A 109 14.95 7.23 -4.46
N VAL A 110 14.88 7.19 -3.14
CA VAL A 110 15.96 6.71 -2.29
C VAL A 110 15.67 5.28 -1.87
N LYS A 111 16.54 4.33 -2.22
CA LYS A 111 16.40 2.95 -1.78
C LYS A 111 16.40 2.87 -0.24
N CYS A 112 15.49 2.11 0.34
CA CYS A 112 15.50 1.79 1.77
C CYS A 112 15.45 0.29 2.01
N SER A 113 15.77 -0.14 3.23
CA SER A 113 15.65 -1.55 3.59
C SER A 113 14.17 -1.96 3.73
N PRO A 114 13.84 -3.25 3.48
CA PRO A 114 12.49 -3.75 3.71
C PRO A 114 12.01 -3.55 5.16
N SER A 115 12.90 -3.70 6.13
CA SER A 115 12.59 -3.44 7.55
C SER A 115 12.19 -1.98 7.79
N HIS A 116 12.92 -1.01 7.20
CA HIS A 116 12.57 0.41 7.32
C HIS A 116 11.24 0.73 6.64
N MET A 117 10.97 0.16 5.45
CA MET A 117 9.68 0.28 4.78
C MET A 117 8.54 -0.26 5.65
N ALA A 118 8.72 -1.41 6.31
CA ALA A 118 7.70 -2.01 7.15
C ALA A 118 7.33 -1.12 8.36
N GLN A 119 8.31 -0.47 8.97
CA GLN A 119 8.08 0.50 10.05
C GLN A 119 7.34 1.75 9.54
N LEU A 120 7.69 2.26 8.37
CA LEU A 120 7.02 3.43 7.79
C LEU A 120 5.57 3.13 7.38
N ALA A 121 5.32 1.93 6.85
CA ALA A 121 4.00 1.50 6.36
C ALA A 121 2.90 1.51 7.43
N VAL A 122 3.27 1.48 8.71
CA VAL A 122 2.35 1.47 9.85
C VAL A 122 2.22 2.83 10.55
N THR A 123 2.81 3.89 9.99
CA THR A 123 2.67 5.27 10.49
C THR A 123 1.21 5.72 10.53
N TYR A 124 0.41 5.27 9.56
CA TYR A 124 -1.01 5.60 9.48
C TYR A 124 -1.88 4.52 10.15
N PRO A 125 -3.06 4.89 10.68
CA PRO A 125 -4.00 3.95 11.26
C PRO A 125 -4.40 2.81 10.31
N TYR A 126 -4.90 1.73 10.89
CA TYR A 126 -5.41 0.59 10.13
C TYR A 126 -6.65 1.00 9.30
N PRO A 127 -6.62 0.86 7.96
CA PRO A 127 -7.61 1.51 7.08
C PRO A 127 -8.82 0.65 6.73
N ALA A 128 -8.92 -0.58 7.26
CA ALA A 128 -9.94 -1.54 6.86
C ALA A 128 -11.29 -1.23 7.55
N THR A 129 -12.06 -0.31 6.97
CA THR A 129 -13.29 0.22 7.59
C THR A 129 -14.41 -0.81 7.76
N VAL A 130 -14.40 -1.91 6.98
CA VAL A 130 -15.41 -2.98 7.10
C VAL A 130 -15.03 -3.99 8.19
N ALA A 131 -13.75 -4.05 8.60
CA ALA A 131 -13.28 -4.95 9.65
C ALA A 131 -14.10 -4.82 10.96
N GLN A 132 -14.50 -3.61 11.33
CA GLN A 132 -15.30 -3.34 12.54
C GLN A 132 -16.66 -4.05 12.59
N TYR A 133 -17.18 -4.50 11.44
CA TYR A 133 -18.46 -5.22 11.36
C TYR A 133 -18.29 -6.74 11.40
N VAL A 134 -17.07 -7.25 11.21
CA VAL A 134 -16.77 -8.69 11.13
C VAL A 134 -15.81 -9.16 12.21
N CYS A 135 -15.21 -8.24 12.97
CA CYS A 135 -14.27 -8.50 14.04
C CYS A 135 -14.83 -8.14 15.41
N THR A 136 -14.36 -8.87 16.42
CA THR A 136 -14.49 -8.47 17.82
C THR A 136 -13.58 -7.28 18.13
N PRO A 137 -13.83 -6.53 19.22
CA PRO A 137 -12.94 -5.45 19.65
C PRO A 137 -11.49 -5.89 19.86
N THR A 138 -11.28 -7.08 20.45
CA THR A 138 -9.93 -7.65 20.67
C THR A 138 -9.20 -7.96 19.36
N GLU A 139 -9.92 -8.48 18.36
CA GLU A 139 -9.34 -8.66 17.02
C GLU A 139 -8.98 -7.32 16.38
N MET A 140 -9.84 -6.30 16.52
CA MET A 140 -9.55 -4.95 16.00
C MET A 140 -8.31 -4.33 16.64
N GLU A 141 -8.13 -4.48 17.96
CA GLU A 141 -6.92 -4.04 18.67
C GLU A 141 -5.67 -4.76 18.13
N MET A 142 -5.77 -6.07 17.92
CA MET A 142 -4.67 -6.87 17.37
C MET A 142 -4.28 -6.42 15.96
N TYR A 143 -5.25 -6.32 15.04
CA TYR A 143 -4.99 -5.92 13.65
C TYR A 143 -4.57 -4.45 13.53
N SER A 144 -4.97 -3.59 14.47
CA SER A 144 -4.55 -2.19 14.50
C SER A 144 -3.15 -1.98 15.08
N SER A 145 -2.55 -3.01 15.68
CA SER A 145 -1.21 -2.94 16.26
C SER A 145 -0.16 -2.57 15.21
N ALA A 146 0.47 -1.41 15.37
CA ALA A 146 1.52 -0.95 14.46
C ALA A 146 2.71 -1.92 14.44
N SER A 147 3.16 -2.40 15.61
CA SER A 147 4.26 -3.36 15.70
C SER A 147 3.91 -4.69 15.06
N GLY A 148 2.69 -5.20 15.28
CA GLY A 148 2.21 -6.44 14.67
C GLY A 148 2.17 -6.33 13.14
N ARG A 149 1.57 -5.26 12.61
CA ARG A 149 1.50 -5.02 11.16
C ARG A 149 2.87 -4.82 10.51
N ALA A 150 3.81 -4.19 11.20
CA ALA A 150 5.18 -4.03 10.69
C ALA A 150 5.90 -5.39 10.63
N GLN A 151 5.76 -6.22 11.66
CA GLN A 151 6.34 -7.58 11.69
C GLN A 151 5.75 -8.46 10.58
N ILE A 152 4.44 -8.39 10.34
CA ILE A 152 3.78 -9.11 9.25
C ILE A 152 4.36 -8.68 7.90
N LEU A 153 4.47 -7.37 7.64
CA LEU A 153 5.00 -6.88 6.37
C LEU A 153 6.47 -7.27 6.16
N GLU A 154 7.29 -7.19 7.22
CA GLU A 154 8.68 -7.64 7.19
C GLU A 154 8.78 -9.15 6.89
N HIS A 155 7.90 -9.95 7.47
CA HIS A 155 7.82 -11.38 7.17
C HIS A 155 7.49 -11.64 5.69
N LEU A 156 6.51 -10.92 5.14
CA LEU A 156 6.14 -11.03 3.71
C LEU A 156 7.31 -10.67 2.80
N PHE A 157 8.08 -9.62 3.13
CA PHE A 157 9.29 -9.27 2.39
C PHE A 157 10.35 -10.37 2.43
N LEU A 158 10.55 -11.01 3.58
CA LEU A 158 11.51 -12.11 3.73
C LEU A 158 11.08 -13.35 2.92
N GLN A 159 9.81 -13.73 2.97
CA GLN A 159 9.27 -14.88 2.24
C GLN A 159 9.42 -14.72 0.72
N THR A 160 9.14 -13.52 0.22
CA THR A 160 9.18 -13.19 -1.22
C THR A 160 10.55 -12.73 -1.69
N ARG A 161 11.50 -12.54 -0.76
CA ARG A 161 12.79 -11.86 -0.99
C ARG A 161 12.62 -10.48 -1.66
N PHE A 162 11.49 -9.83 -1.41
CA PHE A 162 11.17 -8.54 -1.98
C PHE A 162 12.11 -7.48 -1.40
N SER A 163 12.77 -6.75 -2.29
CA SER A 163 13.73 -5.71 -1.91
C SER A 163 13.50 -4.38 -2.61
N ASP A 164 12.48 -4.27 -3.46
CA ASP A 164 12.17 -3.07 -4.23
C ASP A 164 11.37 -2.02 -3.44
N THR A 165 11.97 -1.60 -2.34
CA THR A 165 11.47 -0.60 -1.39
C THR A 165 12.20 0.73 -1.50
N TYR A 166 11.45 1.82 -1.61
CA TYR A 166 11.98 3.16 -1.85
C TYR A 166 11.27 4.23 -1.01
N LEU A 167 11.99 5.30 -0.70
CA LEU A 167 11.46 6.53 -0.13
C LEU A 167 11.32 7.55 -1.25
N MET A 168 10.19 8.23 -1.29
CA MET A 168 9.95 9.37 -2.15
C MET A 168 10.06 10.65 -1.30
N PRO A 169 11.14 11.44 -1.46
CA PRO A 169 11.27 12.73 -0.81
C PRO A 169 10.07 13.63 -1.09
N PHE A 170 9.73 14.47 -0.12
CA PHE A 170 8.72 15.50 -0.30
C PHE A 170 9.15 16.47 -1.40
N THR A 171 8.21 16.78 -2.30
CA THR A 171 8.35 17.78 -3.35
C THR A 171 7.35 18.90 -3.10
N SER A 172 7.68 20.11 -3.54
CA SER A 172 6.81 21.28 -3.40
C SER A 172 5.57 21.23 -4.28
N SER A 173 5.61 20.47 -5.37
CA SER A 173 4.46 20.28 -6.26
C SER A 173 4.13 18.80 -6.49
N VAL A 174 2.87 18.54 -6.83
CA VAL A 174 2.38 17.20 -7.17
C VAL A 174 2.94 16.76 -8.52
N GLU A 175 3.15 17.71 -9.43
CA GLU A 175 3.69 17.53 -10.77
C GLU A 175 5.15 17.06 -10.73
N GLU A 176 5.98 17.64 -9.86
CA GLU A 176 7.37 17.19 -9.63
C GLU A 176 7.40 15.74 -9.15
N LYS A 177 6.53 15.40 -8.17
CA LYS A 177 6.44 14.02 -7.66
C LYS A 177 6.04 13.04 -8.76
N ALA A 178 5.03 13.42 -9.54
CA ALA A 178 4.57 12.60 -10.65
C ALA A 178 5.64 12.41 -11.73
N ALA A 179 6.44 13.45 -12.02
CA ALA A 179 7.55 13.35 -12.95
C ALA A 179 8.61 12.33 -12.46
N ILE A 180 8.97 12.38 -11.18
CA ILE A 180 9.92 11.42 -10.58
C ILE A 180 9.40 9.99 -10.71
N TYR A 181 8.12 9.74 -10.42
CA TYR A 181 7.52 8.43 -10.64
C TYR A 181 7.64 7.97 -12.08
N ARG A 182 7.30 8.81 -13.07
CA ARG A 182 7.39 8.42 -14.49
C ARG A 182 8.81 8.09 -14.94
N HIS A 183 9.82 8.75 -14.37
CA HIS A 183 11.21 8.57 -14.73
C HIS A 183 11.89 7.37 -14.04
N GLU A 184 11.48 7.04 -12.81
CA GLU A 184 12.19 6.06 -11.97
C GLU A 184 11.44 4.74 -11.72
N VAL A 185 10.18 4.67 -12.14
CA VAL A 185 9.35 3.45 -12.07
C VAL A 185 9.39 2.70 -13.41
#